data_AF-A0A139AW20-F1
#
_entry.id   AF-A0A139AW20-F1
#
_cell.length_a   1.000
_cell.length_b   1.000
_cell.length_c   1.000
_cell.angle_alpha   90.00
_cell.angle_beta   90.00
_cell.angle_gamma   90.00
#
_symmetry.space_group_name_H-M   'P 1'
#
loop_
_entity.id
_entity.type
_entity.pdbx_description
1 polymer ?
#
loop_
_entity_poly.entity_id
_entity_poly.type
_entity_poly.pdbx_seq_one_letter_code
_entity_poly.pdbx_strand_id
1 'polypeptide(L)'
;MPPFTFPPMHDFPPFFTLQPNPESRARQIQLWSELITRYCEDKQNLYIEPQEWLVRGELFSNEKIKRSVSPQLLNAIFDELARQGRLEWVDSTPSSSSPAGAANRARAVIWYRTPDEWAVKMHEWCRATSKVGQVCTLGDFKESEAFQPLDSFAALRCYEAAKRLGRADYFVRGGEAAVKFMP
;
A
#
# COMPACT_ATOMS: atom_id res chain seq x y z
N MET A 1 6.44 18.34 -9.16
CA MET A 1 7.45 17.36 -8.68
C MET A 1 8.21 16.84 -9.89
N PRO A 2 9.50 16.52 -9.74
CA PRO A 2 10.25 15.85 -10.81
C PRO A 2 9.64 14.47 -11.14
N PRO A 3 9.84 13.95 -12.36
CA PRO A 3 9.41 12.60 -12.70
C PRO A 3 10.13 11.56 -11.82
N PHE A 4 9.45 10.44 -11.53
CA PHE A 4 10.03 9.34 -10.78
C PHE A 4 11.25 8.80 -11.51
N THR A 5 12.36 8.60 -10.79
CA THR A 5 13.58 8.02 -11.36
C THR A 5 13.59 6.52 -11.14
N PHE A 6 13.35 5.78 -12.23
CA PHE A 6 13.45 4.32 -12.21
C PHE A 6 14.89 3.87 -11.93
N PRO A 7 15.10 2.83 -11.10
CA PRO A 7 16.45 2.36 -10.83
C PRO A 7 16.99 1.52 -12.01
N PRO A 8 18.31 1.26 -12.07
CA PRO A 8 18.95 0.65 -13.24
C PRO A 8 18.40 -0.72 -13.64
N MET A 9 17.93 -1.53 -12.68
CA MET A 9 17.37 -2.85 -12.98
C MET A 9 16.03 -2.79 -13.73
N HIS A 10 15.35 -1.63 -13.79
CA HIS A 10 14.14 -1.45 -14.60
C HIS A 10 14.48 -1.37 -16.09
N ASP A 11 15.73 -1.07 -16.45
CA ASP A 11 16.22 -1.14 -17.84
C ASP A 11 16.87 -2.51 -18.17
N PHE A 12 16.76 -3.49 -17.27
CA PHE A 12 17.32 -4.83 -17.47
C PHE A 12 16.24 -5.81 -17.96
N PRO A 13 16.27 -6.28 -19.22
CA PRO A 13 15.19 -7.11 -19.77
C PRO A 13 14.81 -8.37 -18.98
N PRO A 14 15.75 -9.11 -18.37
CA PRO A 14 15.42 -10.25 -17.53
C PRO A 14 14.61 -9.88 -16.27
N PHE A 15 14.65 -8.63 -15.80
CA PHE A 15 13.89 -8.18 -14.64
C PHE A 15 12.38 -8.30 -14.81
N PHE A 16 11.88 -8.26 -16.06
CA PHE A 16 10.45 -8.38 -16.39
C PHE A 16 10.01 -9.83 -16.64
N THR A 17 10.93 -10.79 -16.57
CA THR A 17 10.66 -12.22 -16.81
C THR A 17 10.93 -13.00 -15.55
N LEU A 18 9.97 -13.83 -15.11
CA LEU A 18 10.11 -14.62 -13.90
C LEU A 18 11.37 -15.49 -13.95
N GLN A 19 12.29 -15.30 -13.00
CA GLN A 19 13.55 -16.03 -13.01
C GLN A 19 13.33 -17.52 -12.71
N PRO A 20 13.93 -18.45 -13.48
CA PRO A 20 13.75 -19.88 -13.25
C PRO A 20 14.47 -20.35 -11.97
N ASN A 21 15.66 -19.79 -11.69
CA ASN A 21 16.42 -20.09 -10.49
C ASN A 21 15.74 -19.50 -9.24
N PRO A 22 15.54 -20.28 -8.15
CA PRO A 22 14.84 -19.81 -6.95
C PRO A 22 15.50 -18.63 -6.23
N GLU A 23 16.83 -18.61 -6.14
CA GLU A 23 17.58 -17.54 -5.46
C GLU A 23 17.48 -16.23 -6.24
N SER A 24 17.71 -16.29 -7.57
CA SER A 24 17.52 -15.14 -8.46
C SER A 24 16.07 -14.66 -8.46
N ARG A 25 15.09 -15.57 -8.36
CA ARG A 25 13.67 -15.23 -8.28
C ARG A 25 13.34 -14.51 -6.98
N ALA A 26 13.83 -14.99 -5.85
CA ALA A 26 13.63 -14.33 -4.56
C ALA A 26 14.19 -12.90 -4.60
N ARG A 27 15.40 -12.72 -5.14
CA ARG A 27 16.01 -11.40 -5.30
C ARG A 27 15.24 -10.51 -6.28
N GLN A 28 14.78 -11.05 -7.40
CA GLN A 28 13.94 -10.33 -8.36
C GLN A 28 12.66 -9.82 -7.70
N ILE A 29 11.95 -10.69 -6.98
CA ILE A 29 10.69 -10.34 -6.31
C ILE A 29 10.94 -9.26 -5.25
N GLN A 30 12.00 -9.40 -4.44
CA GLN A 30 12.38 -8.37 -3.46
C GLN A 30 12.60 -7.00 -4.12
N LEU A 31 13.38 -6.94 -5.20
CA LEU A 31 13.66 -5.70 -5.92
C LEU A 31 12.38 -5.08 -6.50
N TRP A 32 11.44 -5.91 -6.97
CA TRP A 32 10.12 -5.44 -7.41
C TRP A 32 9.27 -4.89 -6.26
N SER A 33 9.24 -5.57 -5.11
CA SER A 33 8.53 -5.10 -3.91
C SER A 33 9.05 -3.74 -3.43
N GLU A 34 10.38 -3.55 -3.44
CA GLU A 34 11.02 -2.27 -3.11
C GLU A 34 10.68 -1.18 -4.14
N LEU A 35 10.74 -1.50 -5.43
CA LEU A 35 10.40 -0.57 -6.51
C LEU A 35 8.94 -0.11 -6.44
N ILE A 36 7.99 -1.03 -6.26
CA ILE A 36 6.56 -0.73 -6.14
C ILE A 36 6.32 0.18 -4.94
N THR A 37 6.88 -0.17 -3.78
CA THR A 37 6.79 0.62 -2.54
C THR A 37 7.28 2.05 -2.75
N ARG A 38 8.49 2.21 -3.32
CA ARG A 38 9.09 3.52 -3.58
C ARG A 38 8.28 4.34 -4.59
N TYR A 39 7.75 3.69 -5.62
CA TYR A 39 6.92 4.34 -6.64
C TYR A 39 5.60 4.85 -6.04
N CYS A 40 4.92 4.03 -5.23
CA CYS A 40 3.71 4.42 -4.52
C CYS A 40 3.96 5.58 -3.54
N GLU A 41 5.10 5.58 -2.84
CA GLU A 41 5.51 6.71 -1.98
C GLU A 41 5.71 7.99 -2.81
N ASP A 42 6.46 7.95 -3.92
CA ASP A 42 6.70 9.14 -4.75
C ASP A 42 5.40 9.74 -5.32
N LYS A 43 4.49 8.88 -5.80
CA LYS A 43 3.19 9.30 -6.35
C LYS A 43 2.17 9.64 -5.27
N GLN A 44 2.48 9.42 -3.99
CA GLN A 44 1.56 9.57 -2.86
C GLN A 44 0.25 8.78 -3.07
N ASN A 45 0.33 7.62 -3.74
CA ASN A 45 -0.80 6.79 -4.09
C ASN A 45 -0.70 5.42 -3.43
N LEU A 46 -1.68 5.10 -2.59
CA LEU A 46 -1.80 3.81 -1.92
C LEU A 46 -2.54 2.76 -2.75
N TYR A 47 -3.34 3.15 -3.75
CA TYR A 47 -4.21 2.22 -4.44
C TYR A 47 -3.67 1.82 -5.80
N ILE A 48 -3.77 0.53 -6.08
CA ILE A 48 -3.45 -0.04 -7.37
C ILE A 48 -4.62 -0.86 -7.89
N GLU A 49 -4.81 -0.80 -9.21
CA GLU A 49 -5.68 -1.70 -9.94
C GLU A 49 -4.78 -2.53 -10.86
N PRO A 50 -4.49 -3.80 -10.52
CA PRO A 50 -3.42 -4.56 -11.17
C PRO A 50 -3.57 -4.64 -12.69
N GLN A 51 -4.79 -4.85 -13.16
CA GLN A 51 -5.10 -4.96 -14.58
C GLN A 51 -4.91 -3.62 -15.30
N GLU A 52 -5.33 -2.51 -14.68
CA GLU A 52 -5.12 -1.19 -15.27
C GLU A 52 -3.65 -0.81 -15.32
N TRP A 53 -2.89 -1.09 -14.26
CA TRP A 53 -1.47 -0.79 -14.18
C TRP A 53 -0.63 -1.64 -15.12
N LEU A 54 -1.03 -2.88 -15.41
CA LEU A 54 -0.41 -3.70 -16.45
C LEU A 54 -0.58 -3.09 -17.86
N VAL A 55 -1.72 -2.46 -18.12
CA VAL A 55 -2.05 -1.92 -19.46
C VAL A 55 -1.54 -0.49 -19.64
N ARG A 56 -1.61 0.34 -18.60
CA ARG A 56 -1.38 1.78 -18.67
C ARG A 56 -0.22 2.29 -17.80
N GLY A 57 0.33 1.45 -16.92
CA GLY A 57 1.32 1.85 -15.94
C GLY A 57 2.76 1.77 -16.47
N GLU A 58 3.52 2.86 -16.30
CA GLU A 58 4.97 2.92 -16.54
C GLU A 58 5.79 2.02 -15.60
N LEU A 59 5.17 1.57 -14.50
CA LEU A 59 5.84 0.71 -13.51
C LEU A 59 6.07 -0.71 -14.04
N PHE A 60 5.04 -1.31 -14.66
CA PHE A 60 5.05 -2.70 -15.11
C PHE A 60 5.31 -2.85 -16.61
N SER A 61 5.38 -1.74 -17.36
CA SER A 61 5.80 -1.72 -18.77
C SER A 61 6.95 -0.73 -18.97
N ASN A 62 8.03 -1.19 -19.57
CA ASN A 62 9.16 -0.35 -20.00
C ASN A 62 9.28 -0.36 -21.53
N GLU A 63 8.84 0.74 -22.14
CA GLU A 63 8.87 0.96 -23.59
C GLU A 63 10.28 1.01 -24.17
N LYS A 64 11.27 1.50 -23.41
CA LYS A 64 12.67 1.63 -23.86
C LYS A 64 13.27 0.28 -24.22
N ILE A 65 12.95 -0.75 -23.43
CA ILE A 65 13.44 -2.13 -23.64
C ILE A 65 12.36 -3.07 -24.19
N LYS A 66 11.15 -2.56 -24.47
CA LYS A 66 10.00 -3.32 -24.99
C LYS A 66 9.67 -4.54 -24.13
N ARG A 67 9.57 -4.34 -22.81
CA ARG A 67 9.25 -5.40 -21.85
C ARG A 67 8.13 -4.98 -20.92
N SER A 68 7.28 -5.95 -20.60
CA SER A 68 6.22 -5.80 -19.59
C SER A 68 6.20 -7.02 -18.68
N VAL A 69 5.76 -6.82 -17.44
CA VAL A 69 5.71 -7.86 -16.41
C VAL A 69 4.65 -8.90 -16.79
N SER A 70 5.03 -10.17 -16.77
CA SER A 70 4.07 -11.27 -16.97
C SER A 70 3.08 -11.38 -15.80
N PRO A 71 1.83 -11.83 -16.02
CA PRO A 71 0.87 -12.05 -14.93
C PRO A 71 1.38 -13.00 -13.83
N GLN A 72 2.17 -14.03 -14.17
CA GLN A 72 2.74 -14.94 -13.16
C GLN A 72 3.73 -14.22 -12.24
N LEU A 73 4.60 -13.38 -12.81
CA LEU A 73 5.55 -12.57 -12.04
C LEU A 73 4.80 -11.54 -11.17
N LEU A 74 3.78 -10.87 -11.71
CA LEU A 74 2.99 -9.90 -10.94
C LEU A 74 2.35 -10.54 -9.72
N ASN A 75 1.70 -11.71 -9.89
CA ASN A 75 1.11 -12.44 -8.79
C ASN A 75 2.14 -12.81 -7.72
N ALA A 76 3.32 -13.31 -8.13
CA ALA A 76 4.38 -13.65 -7.20
C ALA A 76 4.88 -12.42 -6.39
N ILE A 77 4.96 -11.25 -7.03
CA ILE A 77 5.33 -10.00 -6.36
C ILE A 77 4.26 -9.58 -5.35
N PHE A 78 2.97 -9.70 -5.71
CA PHE A 78 1.87 -9.30 -4.84
C PHE A 78 1.66 -10.25 -3.67
N ASP A 79 1.84 -11.56 -3.89
CA ASP A 79 1.80 -12.54 -2.82
C ASP A 79 2.94 -12.26 -1.82
N GLU A 80 4.13 -11.86 -2.29
CA GLU A 80 5.22 -11.43 -1.40
C GLU A 80 4.91 -10.13 -0.67
N LEU A 81 4.37 -9.11 -1.35
CA LEU A 81 3.96 -7.86 -0.69
C LEU A 81 2.89 -8.13 0.37
N ALA A 82 1.92 -9.01 0.11
CA ALA A 82 0.91 -9.41 1.07
C ALA A 82 1.54 -10.13 2.28
N ARG A 83 2.48 -11.05 2.02
CA ARG A 83 3.25 -11.75 3.08
C ARG A 83 4.02 -10.77 3.98
N GLN A 84 4.51 -9.66 3.42
CA GLN A 84 5.19 -8.59 4.15
C GLN A 84 4.23 -7.62 4.88
N GLY A 85 2.91 -7.82 4.78
CA GLY A 85 1.92 -6.86 5.29
C GLY A 85 1.88 -5.54 4.52
N ARG A 86 2.44 -5.53 3.30
CA ARG A 86 2.55 -4.36 2.42
C ARG A 86 1.52 -4.32 1.31
N LEU A 87 0.70 -5.36 1.18
CA LEU A 87 -0.43 -5.38 0.27
C LEU A 87 -1.67 -5.91 0.99
N GLU A 88 -2.78 -5.21 0.81
CA GLU A 88 -4.10 -5.66 1.23
C GLU A 88 -5.08 -5.54 0.06
N TRP A 89 -5.78 -6.62 -0.27
CA TRP A 89 -6.83 -6.58 -1.29
C TRP A 89 -8.03 -5.82 -0.74
N VAL A 90 -8.54 -4.85 -1.51
CA VAL A 90 -9.75 -4.13 -1.18
C VAL A 90 -10.88 -4.91 -1.81
N ASP A 91 -11.68 -5.61 -0.99
CA ASP A 91 -12.91 -6.20 -1.50
C ASP A 91 -13.82 -5.07 -1.98
N SER A 92 -14.05 -5.01 -3.30
CA SER A 92 -15.25 -4.36 -3.80
C SER A 92 -16.41 -5.06 -3.08
N THR A 93 -17.26 -4.30 -2.39
CA THR A 93 -18.50 -4.77 -1.74
C THR A 93 -19.04 -6.01 -2.45
N PRO A 94 -19.38 -7.11 -1.76
CA PRO A 94 -19.87 -8.32 -2.40
C PRO A 94 -21.05 -7.94 -3.28
N SER A 95 -20.81 -7.83 -4.59
CA SER A 95 -21.89 -7.77 -5.55
C SER A 95 -22.57 -9.11 -5.39
N SER A 96 -23.88 -9.09 -5.20
CA SER A 96 -24.74 -10.28 -5.09
C SER A 96 -24.67 -11.24 -6.29
N SER A 97 -23.79 -10.96 -7.27
CA SER A 97 -23.51 -11.72 -8.48
C SER A 97 -22.13 -12.39 -8.52
N SER A 98 -21.25 -12.17 -7.54
CA SER A 98 -19.94 -12.83 -7.51
C SER A 98 -20.07 -14.23 -6.86
N PRO A 99 -19.56 -15.31 -7.50
CA PRO A 99 -19.59 -16.64 -6.92
C PRO A 99 -18.88 -16.65 -5.56
N ALA A 100 -19.49 -17.29 -4.56
CA ALA A 100 -18.88 -17.49 -3.25
C ALA A 100 -17.52 -18.20 -3.40
N GLY A 101 -16.42 -17.49 -3.11
CA GLY A 101 -15.05 -18.01 -3.18
C GLY A 101 -14.15 -17.36 -4.22
N ALA A 102 -14.65 -16.51 -5.12
CA ALA A 102 -13.81 -15.73 -6.04
C ALA A 102 -13.40 -14.41 -5.37
N ALA A 103 -12.24 -14.37 -4.72
CA ALA A 103 -11.64 -13.12 -4.25
C ALA A 103 -11.38 -12.19 -5.45
N ASN A 104 -12.13 -11.09 -5.55
CA ASN A 104 -11.99 -10.15 -6.64
C ASN A 104 -10.72 -9.31 -6.42
N ARG A 105 -9.60 -9.74 -7.01
CA ARG A 105 -8.30 -9.02 -7.00
C ARG A 105 -8.30 -7.79 -7.94
N ALA A 106 -9.40 -7.04 -7.97
CA ALA A 106 -9.55 -5.87 -8.84
C ALA A 106 -8.76 -4.66 -8.33
N ARG A 107 -8.74 -4.46 -7.01
CA ARG A 107 -8.09 -3.31 -6.38
C ARG A 107 -7.37 -3.72 -5.10
N ALA A 108 -6.18 -3.16 -4.89
CA ALA A 108 -5.39 -3.39 -3.69
C ALA A 108 -4.86 -2.08 -3.12
N VAL A 109 -4.61 -2.08 -1.82
CA VAL A 109 -3.79 -1.09 -1.12
C VAL A 109 -2.35 -1.59 -1.09
N ILE A 110 -1.42 -0.74 -1.51
CA ILE A 110 0.02 -0.87 -1.33
C ILE A 110 0.46 0.04 -0.21
N TRP A 111 0.96 -0.57 0.85
CA TRP A 111 1.48 0.11 2.02
C TRP A 111 2.97 0.38 1.88
N TYR A 112 3.33 1.55 1.32
CA TYR A 112 4.73 1.99 1.30
C TYR A 112 5.25 2.28 2.72
N ARG A 113 4.35 2.70 3.60
CA ARG A 113 4.47 2.57 5.06
C ARG A 113 3.36 1.65 5.53
N THR A 114 3.69 0.66 6.36
CA THR A 114 2.71 -0.28 6.90
C THR A 114 1.71 0.44 7.83
N PRO A 115 0.53 -0.13 8.07
CA PRO A 115 -0.41 0.42 9.05
C PRO A 115 0.22 0.66 10.43
N ASP A 116 1.13 -0.22 10.87
CA ASP A 116 1.90 -0.07 12.10
C ASP A 116 2.83 1.16 12.06
N GLU A 117 3.57 1.34 10.96
CA GLU A 117 4.44 2.51 10.77
C GLU A 117 3.63 3.81 10.73
N TRP A 118 2.46 3.80 10.08
CA TRP A 118 1.54 4.92 10.09
C TRP A 118 0.97 5.20 11.47
N ALA A 119 0.59 4.18 12.22
CA ALA A 119 0.11 4.32 13.60
C ALA A 119 1.16 4.97 14.51
N VAL A 120 2.43 4.57 14.37
CA VAL A 120 3.55 5.20 15.08
C VAL A 120 3.66 6.67 14.70
N LYS A 121 3.65 6.99 13.40
CA LYS A 121 3.74 8.35 12.88
C LYS A 121 2.57 9.25 13.31
N MET A 122 1.35 8.71 13.32
CA MET A 122 0.16 9.40 13.83
C MET A 122 0.30 9.72 15.31
N HIS A 123 0.78 8.77 16.12
CA HIS A 123 1.01 8.99 17.54
C HIS A 123 2.06 10.09 17.76
N GLU A 124 3.19 10.05 17.04
CA GLU A 124 4.22 11.09 17.10
C GLU A 124 3.68 12.48 16.74
N TRP A 125 2.83 12.55 15.70
CA TRP A 125 2.16 13.79 15.34
C TRP A 125 1.22 14.28 16.44
N CYS A 126 0.39 13.42 17.03
CA CYS A 126 -0.47 13.78 18.17
C CYS A 126 0.33 14.28 19.36
N ARG A 127 1.52 13.70 19.63
CA ARG A 127 2.45 14.18 20.66
C ARG A 127 2.96 15.58 20.34
N ALA A 128 3.42 15.80 19.11
CA ALA A 128 3.92 17.10 18.66
C ALA A 128 2.85 18.20 18.66
N THR A 129 1.58 17.86 18.43
CA THR A 129 0.45 18.79 18.38
C THR A 129 -0.36 18.86 19.69
N SER A 130 0.12 18.23 20.77
CA SER A 130 -0.59 18.16 22.06
C SER A 130 -2.02 17.58 21.97
N LYS A 131 -2.28 16.72 20.97
CA LYS A 131 -3.56 16.02 20.75
C LYS A 131 -3.60 14.62 21.41
N VAL A 132 -2.55 14.18 22.11
CA VAL A 132 -2.58 12.91 22.88
C VAL A 132 -3.70 12.95 23.92
N GLY A 133 -4.41 11.83 24.08
CA GLY A 133 -5.56 11.72 24.98
C GLY A 133 -6.85 12.36 24.44
N GLN A 134 -6.79 13.11 23.34
CA GLN A 134 -7.95 13.63 22.63
C GLN A 134 -8.45 12.63 21.58
N VAL A 135 -9.71 12.76 21.20
CA VAL A 135 -10.27 12.00 20.07
C VAL A 135 -9.96 12.79 18.80
N CYS A 136 -9.26 12.16 17.87
CA CYS A 136 -8.94 12.70 16.54
C CYS A 136 -9.65 11.91 15.46
N THR A 137 -10.10 12.61 14.43
CA THR A 137 -10.67 12.05 13.20
C THR A 137 -9.64 12.07 12.08
N LEU A 138 -9.94 11.45 10.94
CA LEU A 138 -9.10 11.60 9.75
C LEU A 138 -8.95 13.08 9.34
N GLY A 139 -10.00 13.90 9.52
CA GLY A 139 -9.98 15.33 9.25
C GLY A 139 -8.88 16.07 10.02
N ASP A 140 -8.67 15.74 11.29
CA ASP A 140 -7.58 16.30 12.10
C ASP A 140 -6.20 15.98 11.52
N PHE A 141 -5.97 14.74 11.08
CA PHE A 141 -4.68 14.35 10.49
C PHE A 141 -4.45 15.01 9.12
N LYS A 142 -5.52 15.27 8.37
CA LYS A 142 -5.46 15.97 7.07
C LYS A 142 -5.01 17.42 7.18
N GLU A 143 -4.94 18.01 8.38
CA GLU A 143 -4.28 19.30 8.62
C GLU A 143 -2.78 19.27 8.25
N SER A 144 -2.18 18.08 8.23
CA SER A 144 -0.78 17.86 7.87
C SER A 144 -0.66 17.18 6.50
N GLU A 145 0.21 17.71 5.64
CA GLU A 145 0.50 17.12 4.32
C GLU A 145 0.99 15.67 4.43
N ALA A 146 1.61 15.32 5.55
CA ALA A 146 2.16 14.00 5.80
C ALA A 146 1.13 12.85 5.82
N PHE A 147 -0.17 13.16 5.90
CA PHE A 147 -1.28 12.19 5.94
C PHE A 147 -2.27 12.35 4.76
N GLN A 148 -1.94 13.18 3.77
CA GLN A 148 -2.75 13.36 2.55
C GLN A 148 -3.03 12.07 1.76
N PRO A 149 -2.17 11.05 1.79
CA PRO A 149 -2.45 9.79 1.09
C PRO A 149 -3.51 8.91 1.77
N LEU A 150 -3.77 9.09 3.07
CA LEU A 150 -4.67 8.21 3.82
C LEU A 150 -6.14 8.58 3.58
N ASP A 151 -6.94 7.67 3.05
CA ASP A 151 -8.39 7.83 3.04
C ASP A 151 -9.04 7.13 4.26
N SER A 152 -10.37 7.12 4.34
CA SER A 152 -11.09 6.54 5.47
C SER A 152 -10.77 5.06 5.69
N PHE A 153 -10.59 4.29 4.61
CA PHE A 153 -10.22 2.88 4.70
C PHE A 153 -8.80 2.73 5.26
N ALA A 154 -7.84 3.45 4.67
CA ALA A 154 -6.46 3.38 5.10
C ALA A 154 -6.27 3.87 6.53
N ALA A 155 -6.96 4.95 6.92
CA ALA A 155 -6.93 5.49 8.27
C ALA A 155 -7.48 4.49 9.29
N LEU A 156 -8.59 3.81 8.98
CA LEU A 156 -9.15 2.77 9.84
C LEU A 156 -8.14 1.65 10.09
N ARG A 157 -7.43 1.17 9.05
CA ARG A 157 -6.36 0.17 9.21
C ARG A 157 -5.24 0.65 10.12
N CYS A 158 -4.86 1.92 10.03
CA CYS A 158 -3.87 2.52 10.94
C CYS A 158 -4.38 2.57 12.38
N TYR A 159 -5.66 2.89 12.60
CA TYR A 159 -6.26 2.94 13.94
C TYR A 159 -6.37 1.54 14.57
N GLU A 160 -6.74 0.53 13.78
CA GLU A 160 -6.73 -0.88 14.18
C GLU A 160 -5.32 -1.33 14.58
N ALA A 161 -4.31 -0.97 13.80
CA ALA A 161 -2.90 -1.24 14.12
C ALA A 161 -2.48 -0.54 15.42
N ALA A 162 -2.84 0.74 15.60
CA ALA A 162 -2.54 1.49 16.82
C ALA A 162 -3.12 0.82 18.08
N LYS A 163 -4.36 0.31 17.98
CA LYS A 163 -5.01 -0.45 19.06
C LYS A 163 -4.33 -1.78 19.32
N ARG A 164 -4.01 -2.55 18.28
CA ARG A 164 -3.26 -3.81 18.40
C ARG A 164 -1.89 -3.60 19.07
N LEU A 165 -1.24 -2.47 18.82
CA LEU A 165 0.02 -2.08 19.45
C LEU A 165 -0.15 -1.57 20.89
N GLY A 166 -1.38 -1.50 21.42
CA GLY A 166 -1.66 -1.00 22.77
C GLY A 166 -1.46 0.51 22.93
N ARG A 167 -1.44 1.27 21.82
CA ARG A 167 -1.13 2.71 21.80
C ARG A 167 -2.35 3.60 21.69
N ALA A 168 -3.51 3.06 21.35
CA ALA A 168 -4.73 3.83 21.13
C ALA A 168 -5.99 3.00 21.36
N ASP A 169 -7.11 3.67 21.58
CA ASP A 169 -8.44 3.15 21.30
C ASP A 169 -8.99 3.79 20.03
N TYR A 170 -9.90 3.10 19.35
CA TYR A 170 -10.61 3.65 18.20
C TYR A 170 -12.11 3.37 18.28
N PHE A 171 -12.87 4.22 17.62
CA PHE A 171 -14.34 4.22 17.61
C PHE A 171 -14.80 4.35 16.17
N VAL A 172 -15.86 3.62 15.81
CA VAL A 172 -16.52 3.76 14.52
C VAL A 172 -17.98 4.09 14.79
N ARG A 173 -18.45 5.25 14.29
CA ARG A 173 -19.84 5.69 14.46
C ARG A 173 -20.32 6.34 13.16
N GLY A 174 -21.46 5.88 12.65
CA GLY A 174 -22.07 6.47 11.44
C GLY A 174 -21.20 6.33 10.17
N GLY A 175 -20.30 5.35 10.10
CA GLY A 175 -19.38 5.18 8.98
C GLY A 175 -18.07 5.98 9.10
N GLU A 176 -17.94 6.82 10.13
CA GLU A 176 -16.71 7.56 10.40
C GLU A 176 -15.92 6.91 11.54
N ALA A 177 -14.61 6.83 11.36
CA ALA A 177 -13.68 6.29 12.34
C ALA A 177 -12.90 7.43 13.03
N ALA A 178 -12.77 7.33 14.34
CA ALA A 178 -11.97 8.23 15.17
C ALA A 178 -11.04 7.43 16.08
N VAL A 179 -9.93 8.04 16.49
CA VAL A 179 -8.88 7.40 17.29
C VAL A 179 -8.51 8.29 18.47
N LYS A 180 -8.18 7.68 19.60
CA LYS A 180 -7.62 8.34 20.78
C LYS A 180 -6.31 7.66 21.14
N PHE A 181 -5.19 8.34 20.89
CA PHE A 181 -3.87 7.86 21.28
C PHE A 181 -3.66 8.04 22.79
N MET A 182 -3.10 7.00 23.42
CA MET A 182 -2.76 6.98 24.84
C MET A 182 -1.36 7.56 25.07
N PRO A 183 -1.07 8.09 26.27
CA PRO A 183 0.23 8.66 26.63
C PRO A 183 1.44 7.74 26.37
#